data_AF-A0A496TCY1-F1
#
_entry.id   AF-A0A496TCY1-F1
#
_cell.length_a   1.000
_cell.length_b   1.000
_cell.length_c   1.000
_cell.angle_alpha   90.00
_cell.angle_beta   90.00
_cell.angle_gamma   90.00
#
_symmetry.space_group_name_H-M   'P 1'
#
loop_
_entity.id
_entity.type
_entity.pdbx_description
1 polymer ?
#
loop_
_entity_poly.entity_id
_entity_poly.type
_entity_poly.pdbx_seq_one_letter_code
_entity_poly.pdbx_strand_id
1 'polypeptide(L)' 'NIKAGEIVSRLARIIGGGGGGHAHMAQAGGKDVGKLDLALAKTKDVVAEMIAN' A
#
# COMPACT_ATOMS: atom_id res chain seq x y z
N ASN A 1 2.51 -3.01 15.95
CA ASN A 1 1.50 -3.91 15.34
C ASN A 1 1.19 -3.35 13.95
N ILE A 2 1.62 -4.03 12.89
CA ILE A 2 1.50 -3.55 11.50
C ILE A 2 0.24 -4.15 10.87
N LYS A 3 -0.60 -3.32 10.25
CA LYS A 3 -1.87 -3.75 9.63
C LYS A 3 -1.75 -3.78 8.11
N ALA A 4 -2.10 -4.89 7.49
CA ALA A 4 -2.10 -5.05 6.02
C ALA A 4 -2.90 -3.95 5.31
N GLY A 5 -4.06 -3.58 5.86
CA GLY A 5 -4.91 -2.50 5.35
C GLY A 5 -4.20 -1.15 5.25
N GLU A 6 -3.32 -0.83 6.19
CA GLU A 6 -2.59 0.44 6.17
C GLU A 6 -1.51 0.45 5.09
N ILE A 7 -0.79 -0.67 4.91
CA ILE A 7 0.22 -0.83 3.85
C ILE A 7 -0.42 -0.62 2.49
N VAL A 8 -1.48 -1.38 2.16
CA VAL A 8 -2.10 -1.30 0.83
C VAL A 8 -2.78 0.05 0.60
N SER A 9 -3.30 0.70 1.64
CA SER A 9 -3.90 2.04 1.54
C SER A 9 -2.85 3.12 1.19
N ARG A 10 -1.66 3.06 1.82
CA ARG A 10 -0.54 3.97 1.48
C ARG A 10 -0.11 3.80 0.02
N LEU A 11 0.03 2.55 -0.43
CA LEU A 11 0.43 2.25 -1.81
C LEU A 11 -0.65 2.63 -2.84
N ALA A 12 -1.93 2.44 -2.53
CA ALA A 12 -3.03 2.76 -3.44
C ALA A 12 -3.12 4.25 -3.76
N ARG A 13 -2.70 5.14 -2.85
CA ARG A 13 -2.65 6.58 -3.12
C ARG A 13 -1.69 6.94 -4.25
N ILE A 14 -0.60 6.19 -4.43
CA ILE A 14 0.37 6.39 -5.52
C ILE A 14 -0.31 6.23 -6.89
N ILE A 15 -1.22 5.26 -7.00
CA ILE A 15 -1.99 4.95 -8.21
C ILE A 15 -3.36 5.65 -8.24
N GLY A 16 -3.57 6.70 -7.43
CA GLY A 16 -4.81 7.48 -7.41
C GLY A 16 -6.04 6.68 -6.97
N GLY A 17 -5.85 5.78 -6.00
CA GLY A 17 -6.83 4.80 -5.57
C GLY A 17 -6.98 4.67 -4.06
N GLY A 18 -7.62 3.57 -3.66
CA GLY A 18 -7.89 3.23 -2.26
C GLY A 18 -8.03 1.73 -2.06
N GLY A 19 -8.20 1.32 -0.81
CA GLY A 19 -8.38 -0.08 -0.45
C GLY A 19 -8.38 -0.30 1.04
N GLY A 20 -8.51 -1.57 1.44
CA GLY A 20 -8.66 -1.97 2.82
C GLY A 20 -8.79 -3.50 2.98
N GLY A 21 -9.05 -3.91 4.20
CA GLY A 21 -9.19 -5.31 4.58
C GLY A 21 -8.90 -5.53 6.06
N HIS A 22 -8.73 -6.78 6.44
CA HIS A 22 -8.39 -7.17 7.80
C HIS A 22 -6.93 -6.88 8.14
N ALA A 23 -6.60 -6.94 9.43
CA ALA A 23 -5.25 -6.67 9.92
C ALA A 23 -4.17 -7.57 9.27
N HIS A 24 -4.53 -8.81 8.91
CA HIS A 24 -3.62 -9.79 8.32
C HIS A 24 -3.71 -9.88 6.79
N MET A 25 -4.79 -9.38 6.18
CA MET A 25 -5.01 -9.47 4.73
C MET A 25 -5.83 -8.28 4.24
N ALA A 26 -5.34 -7.60 3.22
CA ALA A 26 -6.02 -6.47 2.61
C ALA A 26 -5.70 -6.35 1.12
N GLN A 27 -6.55 -5.63 0.40
CA GLN A 27 -6.42 -5.42 -1.04
C GLN A 27 -6.71 -3.95 -1.37
N ALA A 28 -6.09 -3.44 -2.43
CA ALA A 28 -6.29 -2.09 -2.90
C ALA A 28 -6.05 -1.98 -4.41
N GLY A 29 -6.57 -0.90 -5.00
CA GLY A 29 -6.41 -0.60 -6.42
C GLY A 29 -6.60 0.89 -6.69
N GLY A 30 -6.32 1.32 -7.91
CA GLY A 30 -6.43 2.71 -8.32
C GLY A 30 -6.56 2.88 -9.82
N LYS A 31 -6.78 4.14 -10.23
CA LYS A 31 -7.13 4.50 -11.61
C LYS A 31 -5.90 4.71 -12.50
N ASP A 32 -4.75 5.02 -11.90
CA ASP A 32 -3.52 5.32 -12.63
C ASP A 32 -2.66 4.07 -12.79
N VAL A 33 -2.99 3.27 -13.81
CA VAL A 33 -2.28 2.02 -14.12
C VAL A 33 -0.80 2.28 -14.45
N GLY A 34 -0.48 3.44 -15.03
CA GLY A 34 0.90 3.81 -15.39
C GLY A 34 1.84 3.96 -14.18
N LYS A 35 1.29 4.06 -12.96
CA LYS A 35 2.05 4.14 -11.71
C LYS A 35 2.09 2.84 -10.92
N LEU A 36 1.56 1.73 -11.45
CA LEU A 36 1.52 0.45 -10.74
C LEU A 36 2.92 -0.04 -10.37
N ASP A 37 3.86 0.02 -11.30
CA ASP A 37 5.25 -0.41 -11.05
C ASP A 37 5.92 0.44 -9.96
N LEU A 38 5.67 1.75 -9.95
CA LEU A 38 6.15 2.65 -8.90
C LEU A 38 5.57 2.27 -7.53
N ALA A 39 4.28 1.98 -7.46
CA ALA A 39 3.65 1.55 -6.22
C ALA A 39 4.22 0.21 -5.72
N LEU A 40 4.42 -0.76 -6.61
CA LEU A 40 5.04 -2.04 -6.26
C LEU A 40 6.48 -1.85 -5.75
N ALA A 41 7.28 -1.02 -6.43
CA ALA A 41 8.65 -0.70 -6.02
C ALA A 41 8.72 -0.04 -4.63
N LYS A 42 7.73 0.80 -4.30
CA LYS A 42 7.64 1.49 -2.99
C LYS A 42 7.20 0.60 -1.83
N THR A 43 6.80 -0.64 -2.08
CA THR A 43 6.29 -1.56 -1.05
C THR A 43 7.28 -1.75 0.10
N LYS A 44 8.56 -2.01 -0.22
CA LYS A 44 9.60 -2.28 0.80
C LYS A 44 9.86 -1.05 1.67
N ASP A 45 9.94 0.13 1.05
CA ASP A 45 10.13 1.40 1.75
C ASP A 45 9.01 1.65 2.76
N VAL A 46 7.75 1.52 2.32
CA VAL A 46 6.57 1.72 3.18
C VAL A 46 6.57 0.74 4.36
N VAL A 47 6.90 -0.53 4.14
CA VAL A 47 6.96 -1.53 5.22
C VAL A 47 8.11 -1.21 6.18
N ALA A 48 9.28 -0.82 5.68
CA ALA A 48 10.43 -0.45 6.52
C ALA A 48 10.12 0.77 7.41
N GLU A 49 9.49 1.81 6.86
CA GLU A 49 9.03 2.99 7.61
C GLU A 49 8.06 2.61 8.75
N MET A 50 7.19 1.62 8.52
CA MET A 50 6.22 1.14 9.52
C MET A 50 6.84 0.26 10.61
N ILE A 51 8.01 -0.33 10.36
CA ILE A 51 8.78 -1.11 11.36
C ILE A 51 9.67 -0.20 12.21
N ALA A 52 10.19 0.88 11.63
CA ALA A 52 11.09 1.82 12.30
C ALA A 52 10.41 2.72 13.35
N ASN A 53 9.07 2.66 13.45
CA ASN A 53 8.23 3.39 14.41
C ASN A 53 7.52 2.41 15.35
#